data_AF-A0A6A5TNZ4-F1
#
_entry.id   AF-A0A6A5TNZ4-F1
#
_cell.length_a   1.000
_cell.length_b   1.000
_cell.length_c   1.000
_cell.angle_alpha   90.00
_cell.angle_beta   90.00
_cell.angle_gamma   90.00
#
_symmetry.space_group_name_H-M   'P 1'
#
loop_
_entity.id
_entity.type
_entity.pdbx_description
1 polymer ?
#
loop_
_entity_poly.entity_id
_entity_poly.type
_entity_poly.pdbx_seq_one_letter_code
_entity_poly.pdbx_strand_id
1 'polypeptide(L)'
;MAPIDDALAAIKSLEPGEHFSYRAIARQFNVPHSTLSRRHQGRQRPREAKDTDQHKLNPQQELELVSYIKDLTKRGLPPTR
;
A
#
# COMPACT_ATOMS: atom_id res chain seq x y z
N MET A 1 11.85 -0.59 -16.61
CA MET A 1 11.43 -0.02 -15.32
C MET A 1 10.00 0.44 -15.43
N ALA A 2 9.26 0.61 -14.33
CA ALA A 2 7.90 1.14 -14.43
C ALA A 2 7.97 2.64 -14.76
N PRO A 3 7.07 3.19 -15.60
CA PRO A 3 7.11 4.61 -16.00
C PRO A 3 7.07 5.60 -14.81
N ILE A 4 6.52 5.15 -13.68
CA ILE A 4 6.48 5.92 -12.44
C ILE A 4 7.86 6.00 -11.77
N ASP A 5 8.68 4.95 -11.86
CA ASP A 5 10.04 4.95 -11.31
C ASP A 5 10.93 5.91 -12.09
N ASP A 6 10.81 5.91 -13.42
CA ASP A 6 11.55 6.82 -14.30
C ASP A 6 11.17 8.29 -14.06
N ALA A 7 9.88 8.57 -13.88
CA ALA A 7 9.39 9.90 -13.52
C ALA A 7 9.90 10.37 -12.13
N LEU A 8 10.04 9.45 -11.17
CA LEU A 8 10.61 9.77 -9.86
C LEU A 8 12.12 10.01 -9.93
N ALA A 9 12.84 9.27 -10.77
CA ALA A 9 14.26 9.50 -11.00
C ALA A 9 14.48 10.89 -11.62
N ALA A 10 13.67 11.28 -12.62
CA ALA A 10 13.70 12.61 -13.21
C ALA A 10 13.51 13.73 -12.17
N ILE A 11 12.58 13.55 -11.21
CA ILE A 11 12.39 14.51 -10.12
C ILE A 11 13.61 14.59 -9.18
N LYS A 12 14.22 13.44 -8.86
CA LYS A 12 15.39 13.38 -7.97
C LYS A 12 16.67 13.91 -8.61
N SER A 13 16.75 13.92 -9.93
CA SER A 13 17.86 14.48 -10.70
C SER A 13 17.79 16.00 -10.86
N LEU A 14 16.65 16.63 -10.53
CA LEU A 14 16.54 18.09 -10.53
C LEU A 14 17.32 18.70 -9.36
N GLU A 15 17.85 19.90 -9.56
CA GLU A 15 18.61 20.58 -8.51
C GLU A 15 17.70 20.95 -7.33
N PRO A 16 18.19 20.85 -6.07
CA PRO A 16 17.43 21.26 -4.91
C PRO A 16 17.14 22.77 -4.96
N GLY A 17 15.92 23.15 -5.36
CA GLY A 17 15.51 24.55 -5.52
C GLY A 17 14.95 24.89 -6.90
N GLU A 18 15.06 23.98 -7.88
CA GLU A 18 14.48 24.21 -9.20
C GLU A 18 12.95 24.05 -9.18
N HIS A 19 12.24 25.05 -9.72
CA HIS A 19 10.78 25.03 -9.77
C HIS A 19 10.31 24.07 -10.87
N PHE A 20 9.89 22.86 -10.49
CA PHE A 20 9.28 21.91 -11.42
C PHE A 20 7.78 21.73 -11.18
N SER A 21 7.06 21.41 -12.26
CA SER A 21 5.63 21.07 -12.20
C SER A 21 5.42 19.57 -12.32
N TYR A 22 4.76 18.97 -11.33
CA TYR A 22 4.38 17.55 -11.39
C TYR A 22 3.57 17.20 -12.64
N ARG A 23 2.76 18.13 -13.16
CA ARG A 23 1.98 17.91 -14.39
C ARG A 23 2.86 17.78 -15.63
N ALA A 24 3.93 18.56 -15.72
CA ALA A 24 4.83 18.54 -16.87
C ALA A 24 5.58 17.20 -16.95
N ILE A 25 6.15 16.78 -15.82
CA ILE A 25 6.87 15.50 -15.71
C ILE A 25 5.90 14.33 -15.93
N ALA A 26 4.74 14.35 -15.27
CA ALA A 26 3.71 13.32 -15.45
C ALA A 26 3.29 13.15 -16.92
N ARG A 27 3.21 14.25 -17.69
CA ARG A 27 2.87 14.21 -19.11
C ARG A 27 4.00 13.63 -19.96
N GLN A 28 5.26 13.91 -19.64
CA GLN A 28 6.42 13.34 -20.35
C GLN A 28 6.48 11.81 -20.20
N PHE A 29 6.19 11.29 -19.02
CA PHE A 29 6.25 9.86 -18.72
C PHE A 29 4.90 9.13 -18.88
N ASN A 30 3.85 9.84 -19.35
CA ASN A 30 2.49 9.32 -19.49
C ASN A 30 1.93 8.68 -18.21
N VAL A 31 2.22 9.28 -17.05
CA VAL A 31 1.80 8.83 -15.71
C VAL A 31 0.74 9.77 -15.14
N PRO A 32 -0.26 9.30 -14.36
CA PRO A 32 -1.15 10.18 -13.64
C PRO A 32 -0.40 11.06 -12.62
N HIS A 33 -0.52 12.39 -12.74
CA HIS A 33 0.19 13.33 -11.85
C HIS A 33 -0.12 13.12 -10.36
N SER A 34 -1.35 12.68 -10.05
CA SER A 34 -1.82 12.43 -8.68
C SER A 34 -1.22 11.16 -8.06
N THR A 35 -0.72 10.25 -8.89
CA THR A 35 0.03 9.06 -8.46
C THR A 35 1.50 9.45 -8.24
N LEU A 36 2.07 10.23 -9.16
CA LEU A 36 3.45 10.71 -9.09
C LEU A 36 3.69 11.57 -7.84
N SER A 37 2.82 12.55 -7.57
CA SER A 37 2.94 13.43 -6.40
C SER A 37 2.83 12.67 -5.08
N ARG A 38 1.87 11.75 -4.99
CA ARG A 38 1.58 10.97 -3.78
C ARG A 38 2.72 10.02 -3.44
N ARG A 39 3.36 9.45 -4.46
CA ARG A 39 4.53 8.58 -4.33
C ARG A 39 5.80 9.38 -3.98
N HIS A 40 6.01 10.53 -4.61
CA HIS A 40 7.14 11.43 -4.30
C HIS A 40 7.08 11.98 -2.87
N GLN A 41 5.90 12.40 -2.41
CA GLN A 41 5.70 12.93 -1.05
C GLN A 41 5.67 11.85 0.04
N GLY A 42 5.85 10.56 -0.30
CA GLY A 42 5.79 9.47 0.67
C GLY A 42 4.40 9.28 1.31
N ARG A 43 3.33 9.83 0.73
CA ARG A 43 1.95 9.69 1.25
C ARG A 43 1.35 8.31 1.00
N GLN A 44 2.02 7.48 0.22
CA GLN A 44 1.59 6.11 -0.03
C GLN A 44 1.96 5.26 1.19
N ARG A 45 0.96 4.83 1.97
CA ARG A 45 1.19 3.87 3.06
C ARG A 45 1.83 2.60 2.49
N PRO A 46 2.76 1.96 3.21
CA PRO A 46 3.24 0.63 2.89
C PRO A 46 2.03 -0.30 2.65
N ARG A 47 2.11 -1.17 1.64
CA ARG A 47 1.03 -2.12 1.34
C ARG A 47 0.66 -2.94 2.57
N GLU A 48 1.66 -3.37 3.32
CA GLU A 48 1.49 -4.12 4.57
C GLU A 48 0.65 -3.36 5.60
N ALA A 49 0.94 -2.07 5.82
CA ALA A 49 0.17 -1.23 6.73
C ALA A 49 -1.27 -0.99 6.24
N LYS A 50 -1.45 -0.87 4.92
CA LYS A 50 -2.77 -0.75 4.31
C LYS A 50 -3.58 -2.05 4.46
N ASP A 51 -2.93 -3.20 4.35
CA ASP A 51 -3.59 -4.50 4.49
C ASP A 51 -4.01 -4.72 5.94
N THR A 52 -3.13 -4.47 6.92
CA THR A 52 -3.51 -4.53 8.34
C THR A 52 -4.64 -3.56 8.71
N ASP A 53 -4.64 -2.34 8.14
CA ASP A 53 -5.72 -1.35 8.36
C ASP A 53 -7.06 -1.75 7.71
N GLN A 54 -7.03 -2.59 6.66
CA GLN A 54 -8.23 -3.08 5.97
C GLN A 54 -8.84 -4.31 6.65
N HIS A 55 -8.07 -5.04 7.46
CA HIS A 55 -8.57 -6.21 8.16
C HIS A 55 -9.55 -5.78 9.25
N LYS A 56 -10.71 -6.46 9.30
CA LYS A 56 -11.70 -6.25 10.37
C LYS A 56 -11.25 -6.84 11.71
N LEU A 57 -10.31 -7.78 11.66
CA LEU A 57 -9.78 -8.49 12.81
C LEU A 57 -8.29 -8.18 12.95
N ASN A 58 -7.85 -8.00 14.19
CA ASN A 58 -6.43 -7.95 14.50
C ASN A 58 -5.80 -9.34 14.24
N PRO A 59 -4.56 -9.44 13.76
CA PRO A 59 -3.81 -10.69 13.67
C PRO A 59 -3.95 -11.63 14.88
N GLN A 60 -4.02 -11.09 16.10
CA GLN A 60 -4.23 -11.90 17.30
C GLN A 60 -5.64 -12.53 17.37
N GLN A 61 -6.66 -11.80 16.94
CA GLN A 61 -8.03 -12.30 16.86
C GLN A 61 -8.19 -13.35 15.75
N GLU A 62 -7.50 -13.17 14.62
CA GLU A 62 -7.45 -14.17 13.56
C GLU A 62 -6.84 -15.49 14.07
N LEU A 63 -5.73 -15.43 14.82
CA LEU A 63 -5.10 -16.60 15.42
C LEU A 63 -6.04 -17.31 16.42
N GLU A 64 -6.71 -16.55 17.27
CA GLU A 64 -7.68 -17.09 18.22
C GLU A 64 -8.84 -17.78 17.50
N LEU A 65 -9.40 -17.15 16.47
CA LEU A 65 -10.49 -17.70 15.66
C LEU A 65 -10.06 -19.00 14.97
N VAL A 66 -8.85 -19.05 14.41
CA VAL A 66 -8.30 -20.26 13.79
C VAL A 66 -8.13 -21.38 14.81
N SER A 67 -7.63 -21.07 16.02
CA SER A 67 -7.52 -22.06 17.10
C SER A 67 -8.89 -22.59 17.51
N TYR A 68 -9.86 -21.71 17.70
CA TYR A 68 -11.23 -22.06 18.07
C TYR A 68 -11.88 -22.99 17.04
N ILE A 69 -11.79 -22.66 15.74
CA ILE A 69 -12.33 -23.49 14.66
C ILE A 69 -11.64 -24.87 14.63
N LYS A 70 -10.32 -24.92 14.81
CA LYS A 70 -9.57 -26.18 14.86
C LYS A 70 -10.01 -27.06 16.04
N ASP A 71 -10.20 -26.47 17.21
CA ASP A 71 -10.61 -27.20 18.41
C ASP A 71 -12.04 -27.71 18.32
N LEU A 72 -12.95 -26.94 17.71
CA LEU A 72 -14.31 -27.39 17.40
C LEU A 72 -14.32 -28.53 16.39
N THR A 73 -13.51 -28.42 15.32
CA THR A 73 -13.39 -29.45 14.29
C THR A 73 -12.88 -30.76 14.89
N LYS A 74 -11.87 -30.71 15.77
CA LYS A 74 -11.39 -31.89 16.51
C LYS A 74 -12.47 -32.56 17.36
N ARG A 75 -13.39 -31.76 17.91
CA ARG A 75 -14.50 -32.24 18.74
C ARG A 75 -15.73 -32.66 17.93
N GLY A 76 -15.71 -32.47 16.61
CA GLY A 76 -16.87 -32.70 15.74
C GLY A 76 -18.05 -31.75 16.00
N LEU A 77 -17.79 -30.61 16.63
CA LEU A 77 -18.82 -29.64 17.00
C LEU A 77 -18.89 -28.50 15.96
N PRO A 78 -20.10 -28.03 15.60
CA PRO A 78 -20.23 -26.87 14.74
C PRO A 78 -19.81 -25.59 15.48
N PRO A 79 -19.32 -24.55 14.75
CA PRO A 79 -19.11 -23.22 15.31
C PRO A 79 -20.40 -22.66 15.89
N THR A 80 -20.34 -22.18 17.13
CA THR A 80 -21.51 -21.73 17.91
C THR A 80 -21.47 -20.23 18.25
N ARG A 81 -20.45 -19.51 17.79
CA ARG A 81 -20.24 -18.07 18.01
C ARG A 81 -20.00 -17.36 16.69
#